data_AF-A0AAU3L3I3-F1
#
_entry.id   AF-A0AAU3L3I3-F1
#
_cell.length_a   1.000
_cell.length_b   1.000
_cell.length_c   1.000
_cell.angle_alpha   90.00
_cell.angle_beta   90.00
_cell.angle_gamma   90.00
#
_symmetry.space_group_name_H-M   'P 1'
#
loop_
_entity.id
_entity.type
_entity.pdbx_description
1 polymer ?
#
loop_
_entity_poly.entity_id
_entity_poly.type
_entity_poly.pdbx_seq_one_letter_code
_entity_poly.pdbx_strand_id
1 'polypeptide(L)'
;MTDTEQPYRVVDSLNQGWHIEGGPEGLYRGFDPTSATKLLEPRPYADIVREFGPVRPVLGLLDEDREELRAALETAGRKAIGSLASALEQVNHEIRARASEPGDQFHHGGYRFASRAMTAGRPGSWESERLQSVWIFGNGLNLWPRKDGKGPDEMRATGPNPKRVHLEARDQMAAVLRRWVDSTDRYTEVAEHLAAIVSRYADEAHGRDGWAKVADQWLQPGGLAQEDTAACYGLLYSVSEHFNPDKIYA
;
A
#
# COMPACT_ATOMS: atom_id res chain seq x y z
N MET A 1 -17.50 31.79 9.38
CA MET A 1 -16.62 30.63 9.13
C MET A 1 -16.33 30.66 7.64
N THR A 2 -15.10 31.02 7.32
CA THR A 2 -14.61 31.44 6.00
C THR A 2 -14.28 30.23 5.12
N ASP A 3 -14.72 30.25 3.86
CA ASP A 3 -14.37 29.36 2.73
C ASP A 3 -13.70 28.03 3.10
N THR A 4 -14.49 26.96 3.27
CA THR A 4 -13.94 25.59 3.24
C THR A 4 -13.67 25.23 1.80
N GLU A 5 -12.44 25.46 1.36
CA GLU A 5 -11.89 24.94 0.11
C GLU A 5 -12.13 23.42 0.05
N GLN A 6 -12.84 22.95 -0.98
CA GLN A 6 -13.18 21.54 -1.11
C GLN A 6 -11.89 20.71 -1.32
N PRO A 7 -11.72 19.54 -0.67
CA PRO A 7 -10.48 18.79 -0.80
C PRO A 7 -10.26 18.32 -2.24
N TYR A 8 -9.06 18.54 -2.78
CA TYR A 8 -8.73 18.17 -4.16
C TYR A 8 -8.98 16.68 -4.49
N ARG A 9 -8.74 15.79 -3.52
CA ARG A 9 -9.01 14.35 -3.61
C ARG A 9 -9.64 13.86 -2.32
N VAL A 10 -10.57 12.92 -2.46
CA VAL A 10 -11.24 12.28 -1.33
C VAL A 10 -11.43 10.78 -1.55
N VAL A 11 -11.60 10.05 -0.45
CA VAL A 11 -11.90 8.61 -0.42
C VAL A 11 -13.21 8.42 0.32
N ASP A 12 -14.13 7.66 -0.26
CA ASP A 12 -15.44 7.41 0.34
C ASP A 12 -15.48 6.19 1.27
N SER A 13 -16.66 5.87 1.80
CA SER A 13 -16.89 4.73 2.69
C SER A 13 -16.66 3.36 2.05
N LEU A 14 -16.69 3.27 0.72
CA LEU A 14 -16.40 2.06 -0.05
C LEU A 14 -14.92 1.99 -0.48
N ASN A 15 -14.11 2.94 -0.02
CA ASN A 15 -12.72 3.16 -0.42
C ASN A 15 -12.54 3.46 -1.92
N GLN A 16 -13.56 4.01 -2.59
CA GLN A 16 -13.41 4.52 -3.94
C GLN A 16 -12.73 5.90 -3.90
N GLY A 17 -11.81 6.13 -4.83
CA GLY A 17 -11.09 7.39 -4.94
C GLY A 17 -11.86 8.37 -5.80
N TRP A 18 -11.96 9.62 -5.35
CA TRP A 18 -12.62 10.71 -6.07
C TRP A 18 -11.66 11.87 -6.24
N HIS A 19 -11.60 12.43 -7.45
CA HIS A 19 -10.69 13.50 -7.81
C HIS A 19 -11.45 14.63 -8.49
N ILE A 20 -11.22 15.87 -8.06
CA ILE A 20 -11.87 17.05 -8.66
C ILE A 20 -11.44 17.21 -10.13
N GLU A 21 -12.41 17.35 -11.01
CA GLU A 21 -12.19 17.69 -12.41
C GLU A 21 -12.02 19.21 -12.55
N GLY A 22 -11.07 19.63 -13.39
CA GLY A 22 -10.92 21.04 -13.73
C GLY A 22 -12.14 21.52 -14.52
N GLY A 23 -12.97 22.37 -13.94
CA GLY A 23 -14.15 22.94 -14.59
C GLY A 23 -14.99 23.80 -13.65
N PRO A 24 -15.88 24.66 -14.18
CA PRO A 24 -16.67 25.59 -13.38
C PRO A 24 -17.70 24.90 -12.46
N GLU A 25 -18.01 23.63 -12.74
CA GLU A 25 -19.03 22.86 -12.01
C GLU A 25 -18.48 22.17 -10.74
N GLY A 26 -17.15 22.10 -10.56
CA GLY A 26 -16.53 21.50 -9.37
C GLY A 26 -16.88 20.01 -9.18
N LEU A 27 -17.08 19.27 -10.28
CA LEU A 27 -17.41 17.85 -10.23
C LEU A 27 -16.19 17.02 -9.85
N TYR A 28 -16.44 15.89 -9.21
CA TYR A 28 -15.45 14.89 -8.87
C TYR A 28 -15.66 13.65 -9.74
N ARG A 29 -14.60 13.20 -10.42
CA ARG A 29 -14.58 11.91 -11.09
C ARG A 29 -14.19 10.83 -10.10
N GLY A 30 -15.05 9.82 -9.95
CA GLY A 30 -14.78 8.66 -9.12
C GLY A 30 -14.07 7.55 -9.89
N PHE A 31 -13.31 6.73 -9.17
CA PHE A 31 -12.62 5.57 -9.71
C PHE A 31 -12.76 4.37 -8.76
N ASP A 32 -13.13 3.23 -9.34
CA ASP A 32 -13.19 1.93 -8.70
C ASP A 32 -12.40 0.90 -9.53
N PRO A 33 -11.19 0.48 -9.10
CA PRO A 33 -10.36 -0.47 -9.84
C PRO A 33 -11.03 -1.84 -10.04
N THR A 34 -12.12 -2.10 -9.33
CA THR A 34 -12.81 -3.38 -9.28
C THR A 34 -14.11 -3.38 -10.11
N SER A 35 -14.51 -2.22 -10.62
CA SER A 35 -15.61 -2.06 -11.58
C SER A 35 -15.16 -2.36 -13.01
N ALA A 36 -16.07 -2.88 -13.85
CA ALA A 36 -15.81 -3.14 -15.26
C ALA A 36 -15.43 -1.88 -16.05
N THR A 37 -16.04 -0.73 -15.72
CA THR A 37 -15.75 0.56 -16.37
C THR A 37 -14.55 1.28 -15.76
N LYS A 38 -14.12 0.86 -14.55
CA LYS A 38 -13.15 1.52 -13.65
C LYS A 38 -13.50 2.95 -13.23
N LEU A 39 -14.19 3.71 -14.07
CA LEU A 39 -14.64 5.07 -13.82
C LEU A 39 -16.08 5.06 -13.32
N LEU A 40 -16.35 5.93 -12.35
CA LEU A 40 -17.67 6.26 -11.85
C LEU A 40 -18.16 7.54 -12.52
N GLU A 41 -19.48 7.74 -12.53
CA GLU A 41 -20.07 8.97 -13.04
C GLU A 41 -19.59 10.19 -12.22
N PRO A 42 -19.21 11.31 -12.88
CA PRO A 42 -18.83 12.53 -12.18
C PRO A 42 -19.96 13.08 -11.31
N ARG A 43 -19.63 13.54 -10.10
CA ARG A 43 -20.62 14.01 -9.11
C ARG A 43 -20.14 15.25 -8.35
N PRO A 44 -21.03 16.15 -7.92
CA PRO A 44 -20.70 17.21 -6.98
C PRO A 44 -20.24 16.63 -5.63
N TYR A 45 -19.34 17.33 -4.93
CA TYR A 45 -18.83 16.90 -3.63
C TYR A 45 -19.95 16.61 -2.61
N ALA A 46 -20.99 17.44 -2.57
CA ALA A 46 -22.12 17.27 -1.65
C ALA A 46 -22.89 15.96 -1.88
N ASP A 47 -23.01 15.52 -3.14
CA ASP A 47 -23.66 14.25 -3.47
C ASP A 47 -22.80 13.05 -3.07
N ILE A 48 -21.48 13.17 -3.20
CA ILE A 48 -20.55 12.13 -2.73
C ILE A 48 -20.66 11.96 -1.22
N VAL A 49 -20.64 13.06 -0.46
CA VAL A 49 -20.81 13.02 1.00
C VAL A 49 -22.15 12.42 1.40
N ARG A 50 -23.23 12.76 0.68
CA ARG A 50 -24.59 12.28 0.97
C ARG A 50 -24.76 10.78 0.66
N GLU A 51 -24.21 10.31 -0.46
CA GLU A 51 -24.47 8.95 -0.96
C GLU A 51 -23.41 7.93 -0.54
N PHE A 52 -22.16 8.36 -0.38
CA PHE A 52 -21.01 7.50 -0.11
C PHE A 52 -20.27 7.85 1.19
N GLY A 53 -20.81 8.76 2.01
CA GLY A 53 -20.23 9.14 3.29
C GLY A 53 -20.07 7.96 4.29
N PRO A 54 -19.12 8.04 5.25
CA PRO A 54 -18.19 9.14 5.47
C PRO A 54 -17.13 9.29 4.36
N VAL A 55 -16.74 10.54 4.11
CA VAL A 55 -15.72 10.90 3.10
C VAL A 55 -14.49 11.45 3.78
N ARG A 56 -13.31 11.02 3.32
CA ARG A 56 -12.01 11.33 3.92
C ARG A 56 -11.15 12.08 2.91
N PRO A 57 -10.57 13.24 3.25
CA PRO A 57 -9.62 13.90 2.37
C PRO A 57 -8.34 13.07 2.21
N VAL A 58 -7.81 13.03 0.99
CA VAL A 58 -6.46 12.50 0.72
C VAL A 58 -5.47 13.61 1.07
N LEU A 59 -4.69 13.39 2.12
CA LEU A 59 -3.76 14.36 2.68
C LEU A 59 -2.33 13.81 2.68
N GLY A 60 -1.35 14.70 2.57
CA GLY A 60 0.06 14.32 2.57
C GLY A 60 0.52 13.72 3.90
N LEU A 61 1.49 12.81 3.83
CA LEU A 61 2.13 12.13 4.95
C LEU A 61 2.43 13.05 6.16
N LEU A 62 2.17 12.54 7.37
CA LEU A 62 2.61 13.15 8.63
C LEU A 62 4.09 12.91 8.88
N ASP A 63 4.79 13.90 9.43
CA ASP A 63 6.21 13.77 9.77
C ASP A 63 6.46 12.64 10.78
N GLU A 64 5.56 12.43 11.76
CA GLU A 64 5.72 11.34 12.73
C GLU A 64 5.67 9.96 12.07
N ASP A 65 4.72 9.76 11.14
CA ASP A 65 4.60 8.51 10.38
C ASP A 65 5.85 8.25 9.51
N ARG A 66 6.45 9.31 8.96
CA ARG A 66 7.70 9.23 8.19
C ARG A 66 8.83 8.73 9.06
N GLU A 67 9.03 9.34 10.23
CA GLU A 67 10.13 9.00 11.12
C GLU A 67 9.95 7.60 11.73
N GLU A 68 8.72 7.20 12.09
CA GLU A 68 8.41 5.85 12.55
C GLU A 68 8.74 4.78 11.48
N LEU A 69 8.34 5.01 10.22
CA LEU A 69 8.69 4.09 9.13
C LEU A 69 10.20 4.04 8.89
N ARG A 70 10.88 5.19 8.92
CA ARG A 70 12.34 5.27 8.77
C ARG A 70 13.04 4.44 9.85
N ALA A 71 12.66 4.59 11.11
CA ALA A 71 13.24 3.85 12.23
C ALA A 71 12.98 2.33 12.12
N ALA A 72 11.79 1.94 11.65
CA ALA A 72 11.48 0.53 11.41
C ALA A 72 12.30 -0.06 10.25
N LEU A 73 12.51 0.70 9.17
CA LEU A 73 13.39 0.31 8.05
C LEU A 73 14.83 0.11 8.53
N GLU A 74 15.33 1.01 9.36
CA GLU A 74 16.66 0.91 9.99
C GLU A 74 16.79 -0.34 10.85
N THR A 75 15.83 -0.56 11.75
CA THR A 75 15.79 -1.73 12.64
C THR A 75 15.79 -3.04 11.84
N ALA A 76 15.06 -3.10 10.72
CA ALA A 76 14.99 -4.30 9.89
C ALA A 76 16.26 -4.55 9.05
N GLY A 77 17.06 -3.52 8.77
CA GLY A 77 18.27 -3.60 7.95
C GLY A 77 18.02 -4.30 6.62
N ARG A 78 18.77 -5.37 6.31
CA ARG A 78 18.60 -6.14 5.07
C ARG A 78 17.24 -6.84 4.92
N LYS A 79 16.43 -6.92 5.98
CA LYS A 79 15.07 -7.47 5.93
C LYS A 79 14.01 -6.38 5.72
N ALA A 80 14.40 -5.11 5.57
CA ALA A 80 13.45 -3.99 5.54
C ALA A 80 12.39 -4.16 4.45
N ILE A 81 12.77 -4.43 3.21
CA ILE A 81 11.80 -4.58 2.10
C ILE A 81 10.87 -5.79 2.31
N GLY A 82 11.41 -6.94 2.74
CA GLY A 82 10.59 -8.11 3.05
C GLY A 82 9.62 -7.86 4.21
N SER A 83 10.06 -7.11 5.21
CA SER A 83 9.24 -6.74 6.37
C SER A 83 8.13 -5.76 6.00
N LEU A 84 8.43 -4.78 5.14
CA LEU A 84 7.45 -3.84 4.62
C LEU A 84 6.41 -4.53 3.73
N ALA A 85 6.81 -5.43 2.84
CA ALA A 85 5.89 -6.22 2.03
C ALA A 85 4.98 -7.10 2.89
N SER A 86 5.56 -7.75 3.91
CA SER A 86 4.83 -8.53 4.91
C SER A 86 3.84 -7.67 5.72
N ALA A 87 4.19 -6.43 6.05
CA ALA A 87 3.33 -5.48 6.74
C ALA A 87 2.16 -5.00 5.85
N LEU A 88 2.43 -4.67 4.58
CA LEU A 88 1.41 -4.31 3.60
C LEU A 88 0.37 -5.42 3.44
N GLU A 89 0.82 -6.67 3.35
CA GLU A 89 -0.10 -7.80 3.27
C GLU A 89 -0.91 -8.00 4.55
N GLN A 90 -0.28 -7.83 5.71
CA GLN A 90 -0.99 -7.91 6.99
C GLN A 90 -2.15 -6.91 7.02
N VAL A 91 -1.89 -5.65 6.69
CA VAL A 91 -2.92 -4.60 6.69
C VAL A 91 -4.02 -4.93 5.67
N ASN A 92 -3.65 -5.35 4.46
CA ASN A 92 -4.62 -5.79 3.46
C ASN A 92 -5.50 -6.96 3.96
N HIS A 93 -4.89 -7.95 4.60
CA HIS A 93 -5.60 -9.10 5.16
C HIS A 93 -6.54 -8.70 6.30
N GLU A 94 -6.09 -7.83 7.22
CA GLU A 94 -6.90 -7.33 8.33
C GLU A 94 -8.14 -6.59 7.81
N ILE A 95 -7.99 -5.72 6.80
CA ILE A 95 -9.12 -5.03 6.14
C ILE A 95 -10.05 -6.05 5.47
N ARG A 96 -9.49 -7.01 4.73
CA ARG A 96 -10.26 -8.06 4.06
C ARG A 96 -11.08 -8.87 5.06
N ALA A 97 -10.49 -9.24 6.20
CA ALA A 97 -11.15 -10.02 7.23
C ALA A 97 -12.33 -9.26 7.84
N ARG A 98 -12.13 -7.98 8.21
CA ARG A 98 -13.21 -7.10 8.72
C ARG A 98 -14.34 -6.92 7.71
N ALA A 99 -14.01 -6.80 6.42
CA ALA A 99 -14.99 -6.65 5.35
C ALA A 99 -15.65 -7.97 4.90
N SER A 100 -15.35 -9.10 5.56
CA SER A 100 -15.88 -10.43 5.22
C SER A 100 -16.70 -11.06 6.35
N GLU A 101 -17.11 -10.30 7.38
CA GLU A 101 -17.87 -10.82 8.52
C GLU A 101 -19.28 -11.35 8.12
N PRO A 102 -19.85 -12.33 8.87
CA PRO A 102 -21.04 -13.06 8.46
C PRO A 102 -22.27 -12.15 8.38
N GLY A 103 -22.82 -11.99 7.17
CA GLY A 103 -24.00 -11.14 6.91
C GLY A 103 -23.83 -10.27 5.66
N ASP A 104 -22.58 -9.99 5.27
CA ASP A 104 -22.29 -9.30 4.03
C ASP A 104 -22.22 -10.28 2.85
N GLN A 105 -23.02 -10.02 1.81
CA GLN A 105 -23.19 -10.88 0.62
C GLN A 105 -21.94 -11.00 -0.27
N PHE A 106 -20.76 -10.61 0.20
CA PHE A 106 -19.61 -10.37 -0.64
C PHE A 106 -18.37 -11.13 -0.17
N HIS A 107 -18.35 -12.45 -0.34
CA HIS A 107 -17.09 -13.22 -0.29
C HIS A 107 -16.05 -12.73 -1.34
N HIS A 108 -16.49 -12.02 -2.39
CA HIS A 108 -15.62 -11.29 -3.33
C HIS A 108 -15.42 -9.80 -2.98
N GLY A 109 -16.23 -9.25 -2.06
CA GLY A 109 -16.20 -7.84 -1.67
C GLY A 109 -15.07 -7.53 -0.72
N GLY A 110 -14.75 -8.41 0.22
CA GLY A 110 -13.66 -8.17 1.18
C GLY A 110 -12.31 -7.92 0.51
N TYR A 111 -11.95 -8.69 -0.52
CA TYR A 111 -10.71 -8.46 -1.28
C TYR A 111 -10.75 -7.15 -2.08
N ARG A 112 -11.86 -6.88 -2.76
CA ARG A 112 -12.04 -5.65 -3.55
C ARG A 112 -12.03 -4.40 -2.66
N PHE A 113 -12.66 -4.47 -1.51
CA PHE A 113 -12.67 -3.43 -0.49
C PHE A 113 -11.27 -3.18 0.07
N ALA A 114 -10.54 -4.24 0.45
CA ALA A 114 -9.16 -4.12 0.91
C ALA A 114 -8.21 -3.57 -0.17
N SER A 115 -8.34 -4.03 -1.42
CA SER A 115 -7.55 -3.52 -2.54
C SER A 115 -7.81 -2.03 -2.79
N ARG A 116 -9.08 -1.62 -2.75
CA ARG A 116 -9.48 -0.21 -2.80
C ARG A 116 -8.87 0.59 -1.65
N ALA A 117 -8.96 0.11 -0.41
CA ALA A 117 -8.36 0.78 0.74
C ALA A 117 -6.85 1.01 0.57
N MET A 118 -6.11 0.06 -0.01
CA MET A 118 -4.68 0.21 -0.23
C MET A 118 -4.31 1.15 -1.40
N THR A 119 -5.25 1.48 -2.29
CA THR A 119 -4.97 2.18 -3.57
C THR A 119 -5.81 3.42 -3.83
N ALA A 120 -6.75 3.78 -2.93
CA ALA A 120 -7.76 4.82 -3.13
C ALA A 120 -7.21 6.23 -3.41
N GLY A 121 -5.94 6.51 -3.10
CA GLY A 121 -5.31 7.81 -3.37
C GLY A 121 -5.13 8.10 -4.86
N ARG A 122 -4.73 7.09 -5.65
CA ARG A 122 -4.60 7.13 -7.12
C ARG A 122 -4.88 5.76 -7.72
N PRO A 123 -6.12 5.28 -7.64
CA PRO A 123 -6.43 3.95 -8.14
C PRO A 123 -6.25 3.92 -9.67
N GLY A 124 -5.66 2.84 -10.19
CA GLY A 124 -5.30 2.71 -11.61
C GLY A 124 -3.99 3.37 -12.03
N SER A 125 -3.26 4.02 -11.10
CA SER A 125 -1.86 4.41 -11.32
C SER A 125 -0.95 3.18 -11.40
N TRP A 126 0.16 3.30 -12.13
CA TRP A 126 1.14 2.22 -12.21
C TRP A 126 1.74 1.91 -10.82
N GLU A 127 1.87 2.92 -9.95
CA GLU A 127 2.32 2.76 -8.57
C GLU A 127 1.36 1.89 -7.77
N SER A 128 0.04 2.11 -7.91
CA SER A 128 -0.99 1.31 -7.25
C SER A 128 -1.02 -0.14 -7.77
N GLU A 129 -0.83 -0.34 -9.07
CA GLU A 129 -0.71 -1.69 -9.66
C GLU A 129 0.53 -2.42 -9.11
N ARG A 130 1.68 -1.73 -9.01
CA ARG A 130 2.89 -2.31 -8.43
C ARG A 130 2.74 -2.57 -6.93
N LEU A 131 2.04 -1.71 -6.19
CA LEU A 131 1.78 -1.90 -4.77
C LEU A 131 1.02 -3.22 -4.54
N GLN A 132 0.09 -3.56 -5.45
CA GLN A 132 -0.61 -4.84 -5.42
C GLN A 132 0.34 -6.04 -5.51
N SER A 133 1.29 -6.00 -6.44
CA SER A 133 2.32 -7.04 -6.56
C SER A 133 3.18 -7.13 -5.29
N VAL A 134 3.52 -6.00 -4.65
CA VAL A 134 4.32 -6.00 -3.41
C VAL A 134 3.59 -6.68 -2.25
N TRP A 135 2.30 -6.40 -2.02
CA TRP A 135 1.58 -7.10 -0.93
C TRP A 135 1.26 -8.56 -1.29
N ILE A 136 1.12 -8.91 -2.57
CA ILE A 136 1.02 -10.32 -3.00
C ILE A 136 2.30 -11.08 -2.67
N PHE A 137 3.46 -10.47 -2.93
CA PHE A 137 4.75 -11.01 -2.48
C PHE A 137 4.78 -11.15 -0.94
N GLY A 138 4.31 -10.14 -0.21
CA GLY A 138 4.12 -10.18 1.24
C GLY A 138 3.28 -11.36 1.73
N ASN A 139 2.27 -11.79 0.97
CA ASN A 139 1.45 -12.96 1.31
C ASN A 139 2.29 -14.24 1.32
N GLY A 140 3.20 -14.38 0.35
CA GLY A 140 4.15 -15.50 0.33
C GLY A 140 5.07 -15.52 1.56
N LEU A 141 5.45 -14.35 2.08
CA LEU A 141 6.21 -14.24 3.31
C LEU A 141 5.38 -14.59 4.55
N ASN A 142 4.09 -14.24 4.57
CA ASN A 142 3.19 -14.44 5.70
C ASN A 142 2.57 -15.85 5.79
N LEU A 143 2.72 -16.68 4.74
CA LEU A 143 2.25 -18.07 4.71
C LEU A 143 3.39 -19.07 4.90
N TRP A 144 4.32 -18.77 5.82
CA TRP A 144 5.52 -19.58 6.05
C TRP A 144 5.41 -20.47 7.31
N PRO A 145 5.88 -21.72 7.28
CA PRO A 145 6.34 -22.47 6.11
C PRO A 145 5.16 -22.93 5.25
N ARG A 146 5.30 -22.83 3.93
CA ARG A 146 4.30 -23.37 3.01
C ARG A 146 4.29 -24.89 3.13
N LYS A 147 3.15 -25.45 3.56
CA LYS A 147 2.96 -26.89 3.77
C LYS A 147 1.75 -27.38 3.00
N ASP A 148 1.92 -28.46 2.27
CA ASP A 148 0.82 -29.08 1.53
C ASP A 148 -0.28 -29.54 2.50
N GLY A 149 -1.55 -29.34 2.09
CA GLY A 149 -2.72 -29.68 2.90
C GLY A 149 -3.03 -28.72 4.05
N LYS A 150 -2.26 -27.64 4.24
CA LYS A 150 -2.57 -26.58 5.22
C LYS A 150 -3.29 -25.40 4.57
N GLY A 151 -4.38 -24.97 5.19
CA GLY A 151 -5.12 -23.77 4.77
C GLY A 151 -4.31 -22.49 5.00
N PRO A 152 -4.62 -21.39 4.27
CA PRO A 152 -3.93 -20.11 4.44
C PRO A 152 -3.96 -19.57 5.88
N ASP A 153 -5.07 -19.71 6.59
CA ASP A 153 -5.19 -19.20 7.97
C ASP A 153 -4.31 -20.00 8.95
N GLU A 154 -4.22 -21.32 8.77
CA GLU A 154 -3.31 -22.16 9.56
C GLU A 154 -1.84 -21.78 9.31
N MET A 155 -1.48 -21.46 8.06
CA MET A 155 -0.13 -21.01 7.73
C MET A 155 0.15 -19.58 8.23
N ARG A 156 -0.84 -18.67 8.23
CA ARG A 156 -0.65 -17.33 8.78
C ARG A 156 -0.47 -17.36 10.30
N ALA A 157 -1.10 -18.32 10.99
CA ALA A 157 -0.93 -18.51 12.44
C ALA A 157 0.49 -18.91 12.85
N THR A 158 1.32 -19.45 11.95
CA THR A 158 2.73 -19.74 12.24
C THR A 158 3.65 -18.54 12.11
N GLY A 159 3.13 -17.39 11.65
CA GLY A 159 3.87 -16.16 11.47
C GLY A 159 4.65 -16.10 10.15
N PRO A 160 5.28 -14.95 9.86
CA PRO A 160 6.01 -14.75 8.61
C PRO A 160 7.35 -15.48 8.59
N ASN A 161 7.95 -15.58 7.40
CA ASN A 161 9.26 -16.20 7.21
C ASN A 161 10.34 -15.48 8.04
N PRO A 162 10.87 -16.10 9.12
CA PRO A 162 11.78 -15.42 10.04
C PRO A 162 13.16 -15.13 9.42
N LYS A 163 13.50 -15.78 8.29
CA LYS A 163 14.74 -15.51 7.57
C LYS A 163 14.67 -14.23 6.73
N ARG A 164 13.46 -13.79 6.36
CA ARG A 164 13.24 -12.67 5.43
C ARG A 164 12.51 -11.48 6.07
N VAL A 165 11.82 -11.71 7.18
CA VAL A 165 11.03 -10.70 7.89
C VAL A 165 11.63 -10.46 9.27
N HIS A 166 11.74 -9.19 9.65
CA HIS A 166 11.99 -8.74 11.01
C HIS A 166 10.65 -8.43 11.66
N LEU A 167 10.23 -9.23 12.67
CA LEU A 167 8.88 -9.19 13.22
C LEU A 167 8.51 -7.83 13.82
N GLU A 168 9.34 -7.30 14.71
CA GLU A 168 9.05 -6.04 15.41
C GLU A 168 8.91 -4.86 14.43
N ALA A 169 9.91 -4.68 13.56
CA ALA A 169 9.86 -3.69 12.48
C ALA A 169 8.64 -3.85 11.55
N ARG A 170 8.27 -5.08 11.18
CA ARG A 170 7.06 -5.35 10.38
C ARG A 170 5.80 -4.88 11.12
N ASP A 171 5.67 -5.19 12.40
CA ASP A 171 4.49 -4.81 13.19
C ASP A 171 4.41 -3.28 13.38
N GLN A 172 5.55 -2.61 13.54
CA GLN A 172 5.66 -1.14 13.55
C GLN A 172 5.23 -0.54 12.20
N MET A 173 5.76 -1.06 11.08
CA MET A 173 5.36 -0.63 9.73
C MET A 173 3.85 -0.83 9.51
N ALA A 174 3.31 -1.97 9.93
CA ALA A 174 1.87 -2.26 9.82
C ALA A 174 1.04 -1.27 10.64
N ALA A 175 1.50 -0.84 11.82
CA ALA A 175 0.82 0.17 12.63
C ALA A 175 0.73 1.52 11.91
N VAL A 176 1.80 1.98 11.27
CA VAL A 176 1.79 3.21 10.45
C VAL A 176 0.82 3.05 9.26
N LEU A 177 0.95 1.95 8.52
CA LEU A 177 0.12 1.66 7.34
C LEU A 177 -1.38 1.59 7.68
N ARG A 178 -1.74 1.02 8.83
CA ARG A 178 -3.14 1.04 9.32
C ARG A 178 -3.65 2.47 9.47
N ARG A 179 -2.88 3.37 10.09
CA ARG A 179 -3.29 4.77 10.26
C ARG A 179 -3.55 5.45 8.91
N TRP A 180 -2.76 5.13 7.89
CA TRP A 180 -2.92 5.72 6.56
C TRP A 180 -4.22 5.34 5.86
N VAL A 181 -4.67 4.09 6.04
CA VAL A 181 -5.80 3.54 5.27
C VAL A 181 -7.10 3.45 6.08
N ASP A 182 -7.03 3.34 7.40
CA ASP A 182 -8.20 3.14 8.28
C ASP A 182 -8.61 4.40 9.08
N SER A 183 -7.84 5.49 9.06
CA SER A 183 -8.23 6.73 9.76
C SER A 183 -9.58 7.25 9.25
N THR A 184 -10.45 7.70 10.15
CA THR A 184 -11.78 8.25 9.81
C THR A 184 -11.70 9.68 9.26
N ASP A 185 -10.62 10.40 9.56
CA ASP A 185 -10.53 11.84 9.30
C ASP A 185 -9.67 12.15 8.07
N ARG A 186 -8.91 11.17 7.59
CA ARG A 186 -7.99 11.33 6.48
C ARG A 186 -7.64 10.00 5.81
N TYR A 187 -7.13 10.11 4.60
CA TYR A 187 -6.47 9.04 3.88
C TYR A 187 -5.07 9.50 3.47
N THR A 188 -4.07 8.62 3.58
CA THR A 188 -2.70 8.88 3.12
C THR A 188 -2.37 7.93 1.99
N GLU A 189 -1.90 8.46 0.85
CA GLU A 189 -1.60 7.66 -0.34
C GLU A 189 -0.42 6.72 -0.12
N VAL A 190 -0.67 5.40 -0.16
CA VAL A 190 0.31 4.40 0.26
C VAL A 190 1.50 4.31 -0.70
N ALA A 191 1.24 4.14 -2.01
CA ALA A 191 2.29 3.78 -2.97
C ALA A 191 3.32 4.92 -3.15
N GLU A 192 2.87 6.14 -3.39
CA GLU A 192 3.72 7.32 -3.56
C GLU A 192 4.59 7.59 -2.33
N HIS A 193 3.98 7.57 -1.13
CA HIS A 193 4.71 7.86 0.09
C HIS A 193 5.70 6.75 0.45
N LEU A 194 5.36 5.46 0.24
CA LEU A 194 6.34 4.39 0.44
C LEU A 194 7.51 4.47 -0.53
N ALA A 195 7.27 4.74 -1.81
CA ALA A 195 8.34 4.94 -2.79
C ALA A 195 9.29 6.07 -2.33
N ALA A 196 8.73 7.21 -1.91
CA ALA A 196 9.51 8.33 -1.42
C ALA A 196 10.30 8.03 -0.14
N ILE A 197 9.68 7.41 0.87
CA ILE A 197 10.34 7.12 2.15
C ILE A 197 11.46 6.11 1.97
N VAL A 198 11.17 4.99 1.29
CA VAL A 198 12.15 3.90 1.14
C VAL A 198 13.33 4.35 0.29
N SER A 199 13.10 5.05 -0.82
CA SER A 199 14.16 5.57 -1.69
C SER A 199 15.06 6.54 -0.93
N ARG A 200 14.48 7.55 -0.26
CA ARG A 200 15.26 8.54 0.51
C ARG A 200 16.03 7.91 1.64
N TYR A 201 15.40 7.02 2.42
CA TYR A 201 16.09 6.31 3.50
C TYR A 201 17.32 5.55 2.98
N ALA A 202 17.15 4.80 1.88
CA ALA A 202 18.23 4.01 1.31
C ALA A 202 19.36 4.89 0.73
N ASP A 203 19.02 6.01 0.08
CA ASP A 203 20.00 6.94 -0.47
C ASP A 203 20.77 7.68 0.66
N GLU A 204 20.07 8.17 1.67
CA GLU A 204 20.69 8.89 2.79
C GLU A 204 21.55 7.99 3.68
N ALA A 205 21.08 6.77 3.98
CA ALA A 205 21.79 5.87 4.88
C ALA A 205 22.96 5.13 4.22
N HIS A 206 22.88 4.89 2.90
CA HIS A 206 23.76 3.94 2.22
C HIS A 206 24.22 4.38 0.81
N GLY A 207 23.73 5.51 0.30
CA GLY A 207 24.06 6.02 -1.02
C GLY A 207 23.82 4.99 -2.12
N ARG A 208 24.80 4.82 -3.02
CA ARG A 208 24.74 3.89 -4.16
C ARG A 208 24.45 2.43 -3.80
N ASP A 209 24.76 2.03 -2.57
CA ASP A 209 24.56 0.66 -2.08
C ASP A 209 23.18 0.50 -1.40
N GLY A 210 22.34 1.54 -1.42
CA GLY A 210 20.99 1.62 -0.84
C GLY A 210 20.20 0.34 -0.92
N TRP A 211 19.79 -0.06 -2.12
CA TRP A 211 19.01 -1.28 -2.33
C TRP A 211 19.68 -2.54 -1.75
N ALA A 212 20.99 -2.70 -1.96
CA ALA A 212 21.72 -3.87 -1.50
C ALA A 212 21.80 -3.97 0.04
N LYS A 213 21.64 -2.85 0.74
CA LYS A 213 21.66 -2.76 2.21
C LYS A 213 20.28 -2.91 2.85
N VAL A 214 19.20 -2.55 2.15
CA VAL A 214 17.82 -2.61 2.68
C VAL A 214 17.02 -3.83 2.21
N ALA A 215 17.45 -4.46 1.12
CA ALA A 215 16.82 -5.65 0.56
C ALA A 215 17.65 -6.93 0.83
N ASP A 216 16.95 -8.05 1.00
CA ASP A 216 17.60 -9.34 1.20
C ASP A 216 18.15 -9.90 -0.11
N GLN A 217 18.87 -11.03 -0.05
CA GLN A 217 19.51 -11.64 -1.22
C GLN A 217 18.53 -12.07 -2.33
N TRP A 218 17.25 -12.30 -1.99
CA TRP A 218 16.23 -12.77 -2.92
C TRP A 218 15.53 -11.62 -3.65
N LEU A 219 15.82 -10.38 -3.24
CA LEU A 219 15.36 -9.15 -3.88
C LEU A 219 16.51 -8.42 -4.59
N GLN A 220 17.70 -9.02 -4.64
CA GLN A 220 18.81 -8.49 -5.44
C GLN A 220 18.58 -8.85 -6.90
N PRO A 221 18.79 -7.92 -7.85
CA PRO A 221 18.74 -8.21 -9.28
C PRO A 221 19.61 -9.43 -9.67
N GLY A 222 19.13 -10.29 -10.57
CA GLY A 222 19.79 -11.54 -10.98
C GLY A 222 19.12 -12.84 -10.51
N GLY A 223 19.77 -13.99 -10.73
CA GLY A 223 19.12 -15.31 -10.83
C GLY A 223 18.39 -15.90 -9.60
N LEU A 224 18.44 -15.27 -8.42
CA LEU A 224 17.62 -15.67 -7.26
C LEU A 224 16.38 -14.79 -7.06
N ALA A 225 16.35 -13.62 -7.72
CA ALA A 225 15.19 -12.75 -7.77
C ALA A 225 14.15 -13.28 -8.75
N GLN A 226 12.93 -13.46 -8.27
CA GLN A 226 11.76 -13.77 -9.11
C GLN A 226 11.07 -12.47 -9.56
N GLU A 227 9.84 -12.59 -10.08
CA GLU A 227 8.94 -11.47 -10.45
C GLU A 227 8.78 -10.42 -9.34
N ASP A 228 9.06 -10.79 -8.09
CA ASP A 228 8.97 -9.95 -6.89
C ASP A 228 9.98 -8.78 -6.86
N THR A 229 11.15 -8.92 -7.51
CA THR A 229 12.13 -7.83 -7.58
C THR A 229 11.61 -6.72 -8.46
N ALA A 230 10.98 -7.04 -9.59
CA ALA A 230 10.38 -6.04 -10.46
C ALA A 230 9.29 -5.23 -9.72
N ALA A 231 8.52 -5.87 -8.84
CA ALA A 231 7.52 -5.20 -8.01
C ALA A 231 8.16 -4.34 -6.91
N CYS A 232 9.00 -4.95 -6.06
CA CYS A 232 9.56 -4.28 -4.90
C CYS A 232 10.58 -3.20 -5.28
N TYR A 233 11.53 -3.50 -6.18
CA TYR A 233 12.52 -2.53 -6.66
C TYR A 233 11.85 -1.45 -7.50
N GLY A 234 10.99 -1.86 -8.44
CA GLY A 234 10.31 -0.96 -9.38
C GLY A 234 9.31 0.00 -8.74
N LEU A 235 8.81 -0.30 -7.54
CA LEU A 235 8.00 0.65 -6.76
C LEU A 235 8.83 1.35 -5.68
N LEU A 236 9.36 0.58 -4.73
CA LEU A 236 9.88 1.12 -3.46
C LEU A 236 11.21 1.86 -3.63
N TYR A 237 11.92 1.62 -4.74
CA TYR A 237 13.17 2.28 -5.07
C TYR A 237 13.06 3.20 -6.30
N SER A 238 11.84 3.40 -6.83
CA SER A 238 11.59 4.08 -8.11
C SER A 238 12.00 5.55 -8.16
N VAL A 239 12.09 6.21 -7.00
CA VAL A 239 12.43 7.65 -6.90
C VAL A 239 13.81 7.88 -6.27
N SER A 240 14.60 6.82 -6.14
CA SER A 240 16.00 6.93 -5.71
C SER A 240 16.87 7.57 -6.78
N GLU A 241 17.87 8.35 -6.36
CA GLU A 241 18.91 8.89 -7.25
C GLU A 241 19.78 7.79 -7.88
N HIS A 242 19.73 6.58 -7.31
CA HIS A 242 20.48 5.40 -7.73
C HIS A 242 19.58 4.31 -8.35
N PHE A 243 18.33 4.65 -8.65
CA PHE A 243 17.43 3.77 -9.39
C PHE A 243 17.98 3.49 -10.79
N ASN A 244 17.95 2.21 -11.20
CA ASN A 244 18.30 1.80 -12.54
C ASN A 244 17.20 0.86 -13.10
N PRO A 245 16.40 1.30 -14.07
CA PRO A 245 15.31 0.49 -14.62
C PRO A 245 15.77 -0.80 -15.28
N ASP A 246 17.02 -0.89 -15.76
CA ASP A 246 17.56 -2.12 -16.36
C ASP A 246 17.63 -3.26 -15.34
N LYS A 247 17.70 -2.95 -14.04
CA LYS A 247 17.70 -3.94 -12.95
C LYS A 247 16.33 -4.58 -12.70
N ILE A 248 15.25 -4.08 -13.32
CA ILE A 248 13.91 -4.67 -13.20
C ILE A 248 13.81 -5.98 -13.99
N TYR A 249 14.57 -6.09 -15.07
CA TYR A 249 14.48 -7.21 -16.03
C TYR A 249 15.76 -8.07 -16.12
N ALA A 250 16.70 -7.85 -15.21
CA ALA A 250 18.00 -8.52 -15.15
C ALA A 250 18.04 -9.65 -14.11
#